data_AF-A0A3N5H700-F1
#
_entry.id   AF-A0A3N5H700-F1
#
_cell.length_a   1.000
_cell.length_b   1.000
_cell.length_c   1.000
_cell.angle_alpha   90.00
_cell.angle_beta   90.00
_cell.angle_gamma   90.00
#
_symmetry.space_group_name_H-M   'P 1'
#
loop_
_entity.id
_entity.type
_entity.pdbx_description
1 polymer ?
#
loop_
_entity_poly.entity_id
_entity_poly.type
_entity_poly.pdbx_seq_one_letter_code
_entity_poly.pdbx_strand_id
1 'polypeptide(L)' 'LTRPTRLVFTQRFEPVPEAEAVVTVIFEERGGFTTLEARERYPSKEALDGALASGMEKGMREALDQLDELVASIRG' A
#
# COMPACT_ATOMS: atom_id res chain seq x y z
N LEU A 1 -1.62 20.22 -12.85
CA LEU A 1 -2.02 18.91 -12.29
C LEU A 1 -2.73 19.16 -10.96
N THR A 2 -3.84 18.48 -10.71
CA THR A 2 -4.50 18.51 -9.39
C THR A 2 -3.86 17.49 -8.45
N ARG A 3 -3.86 17.75 -7.14
CA ARG A 3 -3.34 16.80 -6.15
C ARG A 3 -4.13 15.49 -6.24
N PRO A 4 -3.48 14.31 -6.36
CA PRO A 4 -4.17 13.03 -6.36
C PRO A 4 -4.74 12.74 -4.97
N THR A 5 -5.95 12.18 -4.92
CA THR A 5 -6.67 11.83 -3.68
C THR A 5 -6.96 10.33 -3.57
N ARG A 6 -6.91 9.60 -4.68
CA ARG A 6 -7.22 8.17 -4.74
C ARG A 6 -6.42 7.47 -5.83
N LEU A 7 -5.93 6.27 -5.54
CA LEU A 7 -5.32 5.34 -6.48
C LEU A 7 -5.96 3.95 -6.28
N VAL A 8 -6.24 3.24 -7.37
CA VAL A 8 -6.74 1.85 -7.32
C VAL A 8 -5.92 1.01 -8.27
N PHE A 9 -5.42 -0.13 -7.80
CA PHE A 9 -4.63 -1.07 -8.60
C PHE A 9 -4.82 -2.50 -8.13
N THR A 10 -4.41 -3.46 -8.95
CA THR A 10 -4.34 -4.88 -8.61
C THR A 10 -2.94 -5.25 -8.17
N GLN A 11 -2.81 -6.01 -7.09
CA GLN A 11 -1.55 -6.54 -6.56
C GLN A 11 -1.56 -8.06 -6.71
N ARG A 12 -0.60 -8.59 -7.47
CA ARG A 12 -0.45 -10.03 -7.72
C ARG A 12 0.97 -10.47 -7.41
N PHE A 13 1.10 -11.57 -6.69
CA PHE A 13 2.37 -12.20 -6.38
C PHE A 13 2.53 -13.47 -7.22
N GLU A 14 3.54 -13.52 -8.08
CA GLU A 14 3.69 -14.58 -9.08
C GLU A 14 3.69 -16.01 -8.51
N PRO A 15 4.28 -16.30 -7.33
CA PRO A 15 4.19 -17.63 -6.72
C PRO A 15 2.79 -18.03 -6.22
N VAL A 16 1.87 -17.08 -6.04
CA VAL A 16 0.51 -17.29 -5.50
C VAL A 16 -0.49 -16.43 -6.29
N PRO A 17 -0.62 -16.64 -7.61
CA PRO A 17 -1.33 -15.73 -8.50
C PRO A 17 -2.84 -15.65 -8.23
N GLU A 18 -3.43 -16.68 -7.63
CA GLU A 18 -4.83 -16.75 -7.22
C GLU A 18 -5.18 -15.83 -6.05
N ALA A 19 -4.18 -15.32 -5.32
CA ALA A 19 -4.36 -14.42 -4.18
C ALA A 19 -4.35 -12.93 -4.59
N GLU A 20 -4.64 -12.61 -5.86
CA GLU A 20 -4.66 -11.23 -6.36
C GLU A 20 -5.58 -10.33 -5.51
N ALA A 21 -5.03 -9.25 -4.98
CA ALA A 21 -5.75 -8.27 -4.19
C ALA A 21 -6.06 -7.01 -4.99
N VAL A 22 -7.22 -6.41 -4.73
CA VAL A 22 -7.50 -5.03 -5.18
C VAL A 22 -7.06 -4.09 -4.08
N VAL A 23 -6.11 -3.20 -4.38
CA VAL A 23 -5.60 -2.20 -3.46
C VAL A 23 -6.22 -0.85 -3.77
N THR A 24 -6.86 -0.24 -2.78
CA THR A 24 -7.33 1.15 -2.85
C THR A 24 -6.50 1.99 -1.89
N VAL A 25 -5.84 3.01 -2.43
CA VAL A 25 -5.08 3.99 -1.65
C VAL A 25 -5.83 5.31 -1.63
N ILE A 26 -6.00 5.88 -0.45
CA ILE A 26 -6.53 7.23 -0.24
C ILE A 26 -5.42 8.13 0.31
N PHE A 27 -5.31 9.33 -0.24
CA PHE A 27 -4.36 10.36 0.19
C PHE A 27 -5.14 11.53 0.79
N GLU A 28 -4.91 11.81 2.07
CA GLU A 28 -5.55 12.92 2.78
C GLU A 28 -4.51 13.90 3.33
N GLU A 29 -4.71 15.19 3.10
CA GLU A 29 -3.88 16.22 3.74
C GLU A 29 -4.31 16.38 5.20
N ARG A 30 -3.33 16.35 6.12
CA ARG A 30 -3.55 16.58 7.54
C ARG A 30 -2.35 17.32 8.13
N GLY A 31 -2.53 18.61 8.42
CA GLY A 31 -1.56 19.41 9.18
C GLY A 31 -0.18 19.54 8.52
N GLY A 32 -0.13 19.67 7.19
CA GLY A 32 1.10 19.76 6.40
C GLY A 32 1.68 18.41 5.97
N PHE A 33 1.11 17.31 6.46
CA PHE A 33 1.45 15.93 6.09
C PHE A 33 0.39 15.34 5.17
N THR A 34 0.72 14.19 4.56
CA THR A 34 -0.25 13.38 3.82
C THR A 34 -0.40 12.05 4.53
N THR A 35 -1.60 11.76 5.02
CA THR A 35 -1.98 10.43 5.49
C THR A 35 -2.29 9.57 4.29
N LEU A 36 -1.61 8.43 4.19
CA LEU A 36 -1.86 7.39 3.18
C LEU A 36 -2.58 6.22 3.86
N GLU A 37 -3.78 5.90 3.38
CA GLU A 37 -4.50 4.69 3.80
C GLU A 37 -4.57 3.71 2.62
N ALA A 38 -3.94 2.55 2.76
CA ALA A 38 -4.02 1.47 1.78
C ALA A 38 -4.94 0.35 2.29
N ARG A 39 -6.02 0.07 1.56
CA ARG A 39 -6.93 -1.05 1.81
C ARG A 39 -6.73 -2.12 0.75
N GLU A 40 -6.27 -3.29 1.18
CA GLU A 40 -6.14 -4.47 0.32
C GLU A 40 -7.36 -5.38 0.50
N ARG A 41 -8.06 -5.66 -0.60
CA ARG A 41 -9.19 -6.60 -0.63
C ARG A 41 -8.78 -7.88 -1.34
N TYR A 42 -8.64 -8.94 -0.56
CA TYR A 42 -8.35 -10.30 -1.03
C TYR A 42 -9.62 -11.04 -1.48
N PRO A 43 -9.49 -12.06 -2.35
CA PRO A 43 -10.63 -12.81 -2.89
C PRO A 43 -11.25 -13.78 -1.88
N SER A 44 -10.48 -14.23 -0.89
CA SER A 44 -10.95 -15.12 0.19
C SER A 44 -10.21 -14.89 1.50
N LYS A 45 -10.69 -15.49 2.59
CA LYS A 45 -10.02 -15.46 3.89
C LYS A 45 -8.67 -16.18 3.84
N GLU A 46 -8.60 -17.31 3.15
CA GLU A 46 -7.39 -18.11 3.00
C GLU A 46 -6.29 -17.33 2.29
N ALA A 47 -6.65 -16.55 1.26
CA ALA A 47 -5.71 -15.67 0.55
C ALA A 47 -5.18 -14.56 1.47
N LEU A 48 -6.04 -13.93 2.27
CA LEU A 48 -5.64 -12.94 3.27
C LEU A 48 -4.72 -13.55 4.33
N ASP A 49 -5.08 -14.70 4.89
CA ASP A 49 -4.29 -15.37 5.93
C ASP A 49 -2.91 -15.77 5.37
N GLY A 50 -2.83 -16.24 4.12
CA GLY A 50 -1.58 -16.51 3.43
C GLY A 50 -0.72 -15.26 3.21
N ALA A 51 -1.33 -14.16 2.79
CA ALA A 51 -0.63 -12.88 2.63
C ALA A 51 -0.07 -12.37 3.97
N LEU A 52 -0.83 -12.47 5.06
CA LEU A 52 -0.36 -12.11 6.41
C LEU A 52 0.79 -13.00 6.87
N ALA A 53 0.72 -14.31 6.62
CA ALA A 53 1.77 -15.26 6.96
C ALA A 53 3.05 -15.08 6.13
N SER A 54 2.98 -14.44 4.95
CA SER A 54 4.14 -14.21 4.07
C SER A 54 5.15 -13.18 4.61
N GLY A 55 4.79 -12.41 5.65
CA GLY A 55 5.59 -11.28 6.12
C GLY A 55 5.37 -9.99 5.32
N MET A 56 4.36 -9.94 4.44
CA MET A 56 3.99 -8.77 3.64
C MET A 56 3.88 -7.49 4.47
N GLU A 57 3.27 -7.55 5.65
CA GLU A 57 3.10 -6.37 6.52
C GLU A 57 4.44 -5.71 6.87
N LYS A 58 5.46 -6.52 7.14
CA LYS A 58 6.80 -6.02 7.46
C LYS A 58 7.42 -5.32 6.25
N GLY A 59 7.36 -5.94 5.08
CA GLY A 59 7.87 -5.33 3.85
C GLY A 59 7.15 -4.04 3.48
N MET A 60 5.82 -3.97 3.68
CA MET A 60 5.04 -2.76 3.48
C MET A 60 5.48 -1.64 4.42
N ARG A 61 5.71 -1.94 5.70
CA ARG A 61 6.19 -0.96 6.68
C ARG A 61 7.55 -0.39 6.28
N GLU A 62 8.51 -1.26 5.95
CA GLU A 62 9.84 -0.86 5.50
C GLU A 62 9.78 0.01 4.24
N ALA A 63 8.90 -0.30 3.28
CA ALA A 63 8.72 0.48 2.07
C ALA A 63 8.12 1.88 2.36
N LEU A 64 7.18 1.99 3.30
CA LEU A 64 6.60 3.28 3.71
C LEU A 64 7.62 4.14 4.48
N ASP A 65 8.44 3.54 5.34
CA ASP A 65 9.52 4.25 6.03
C ASP A 65 10.54 4.82 5.02
N GLN A 66 10.93 4.02 4.02
CA GLN A 66 11.80 4.49 2.93
C GLN A 66 11.15 5.60 2.09
N LEU A 67 9.83 5.52 1.86
CA LEU A 67 9.10 6.56 1.15
C LEU A 67 9.09 7.88 1.92
N ASP A 68 8.91 7.83 3.25
CA ASP A 68 8.97 9.02 4.11
C ASP A 68 10.35 9.68 4.04
N GLU A 69 11.43 8.91 4.11
CA GLU A 69 12.81 9.40 3.94
C GLU A 69 13.02 10.03 2.55
N LEU A 70 12.55 9.35 1.50
CA LEU A 70 12.66 9.84 0.13
C LEU A 70 11.91 11.17 -0.05
N VAL A 71 10.65 11.24 0.43
CA VAL A 71 9.83 12.45 0.34
C VAL A 71 10.48 13.61 1.10
N ALA A 72 11.10 13.36 2.26
CA ALA A 72 11.85 14.36 2.98
C ALA A 72 13.07 14.86 2.17
N SER A 73 13.77 13.97 1.47
CA SER A 73 14.96 14.31 0.67
C SER A 73 14.67 15.17 -0.56
N ILE A 74 13.48 15.01 -1.17
CA ILE A 74 13.06 15.76 -2.37
C ILE A 74 12.32 17.05 -2.05
N ARG A 75 11.93 17.28 -0.79
CA ARG A 75 11.41 18.56 -0.29
C ARG A 75 12.59 19.52 -0.03
N GLY A 76 13.32 19.87 -1.09
CA GLY A 76 14.31 20.95 -1.13
C GLY A 76 13.74 22.22 -1.73
#